data_AF-A0A1V5K2X4-F1
#
_entry.id   AF-A0A1V5K2X4-F1
#
_cell.length_a   1.000
_cell.length_b   1.000
_cell.length_c   1.000
_cell.angle_alpha   90.00
_cell.angle_beta   90.00
_cell.angle_gamma   90.00
#
_symmetry.space_group_name_H-M   'P 1'
#
loop_
_entity.id
_entity.type
_entity.pdbx_description
1 polymer ?
#
loop_
_entity_poly.entity_id
_entity_poly.type
_entity_poly.pdbx_seq_one_letter_code
_entity_poly.pdbx_strand_id
1 'polypeptide(L)'
;MADPRDGSRHNRGCAVDLTLVDLGTGREIPMPSDFDDFSAKAHPLYQNLPPEVLDNRAFLIDLMARFGFRVFKTEWWHYDFIGWEKYPLMDLSFQQLK
;
A
#
# COMPACT_ATOMS: atom_id res chain seq x y z
N MET A 1 -11.30 5.67 -0.94
CA MET A 1 -11.04 7.09 -0.58
C MET A 1 -11.37 7.32 0.88
N ALA A 2 -10.44 7.93 1.62
CA ALA A 2 -10.66 8.37 2.99
C ALA A 2 -11.57 9.60 2.99
N ASP A 3 -12.45 9.71 3.99
CA ASP A 3 -13.22 10.94 4.21
C ASP A 3 -12.26 12.02 4.71
N PRO A 4 -12.15 13.20 4.05
CA PRO A 4 -11.27 14.28 4.49
C PRO A 4 -11.53 14.73 5.92
N ARG A 5 -12.74 14.51 6.45
CA ARG A 5 -13.14 14.91 7.81
C ARG A 5 -12.56 14.00 8.89
N ASP A 6 -12.29 12.73 8.55
CA ASP A 6 -11.70 11.74 9.45
C ASP A 6 -10.17 11.60 9.25
N GLY A 7 -9.68 12.13 8.13
CA GLY A 7 -8.28 12.07 7.70
C GLY A 7 -7.89 10.69 7.12
N SER A 8 -6.78 10.64 6.36
CA SER A 8 -6.23 9.37 5.88
C SER A 8 -5.19 8.80 6.86
N ARG A 9 -4.97 7.49 6.82
CA ARG A 9 -3.84 6.83 7.48
C ARG A 9 -2.50 7.34 6.93
N HIS A 10 -2.49 7.77 5.66
CA HIS A 10 -1.38 8.52 5.06
C HIS A 10 -1.12 9.85 5.78
N ASN A 11 -2.16 10.60 6.18
CA ASN A 11 -2.02 11.83 6.97
C ASN A 11 -1.53 11.58 8.42
N ARG A 12 -1.46 10.33 8.87
CA ARG A 12 -0.84 9.94 10.15
C ARG A 12 0.60 9.50 9.99
N GLY A 13 1.12 9.44 8.75
CA GLY A 13 2.41 8.82 8.45
C GLY A 13 2.41 7.30 8.70
N CYS A 14 1.23 6.66 8.68
CA CYS A 14 1.06 5.25 9.03
C CYS A 14 0.54 4.41 7.85
N ALA A 15 0.65 4.91 6.63
CA ALA A 15 0.37 4.15 5.42
C ALA A 15 1.48 4.38 4.40
N VAL A 16 1.71 3.39 3.55
CA VAL A 16 2.70 3.43 2.47
C VAL A 16 2.13 2.75 1.24
N ASP A 17 2.45 3.32 0.09
CA ASP A 17 2.15 2.76 -1.24
C ASP A 17 3.48 2.36 -1.89
N LEU A 18 3.61 1.10 -2.30
CA LEU A 18 4.87 0.59 -2.83
C LEU A 18 4.72 -0.62 -3.76
N THR A 19 5.75 -0.81 -4.57
CA THR A 19 5.97 -1.97 -5.45
C THR A 19 7.35 -2.57 -5.20
N LEU A 20 7.65 -3.67 -5.89
CA LEU A 20 8.95 -4.33 -5.85
C LEU A 20 9.75 -4.00 -7.10
N VAL A 21 11.07 -3.87 -6.93
CA VAL A 21 12.02 -3.72 -8.02
C VAL A 21 13.08 -4.80 -7.95
N ASP A 22 13.50 -5.28 -9.11
CA ASP A 22 14.66 -6.14 -9.23
C ASP A 22 15.94 -5.33 -9.03
N LEU A 23 16.80 -5.73 -8.08
CA LEU A 23 18.01 -4.97 -7.75
C LEU A 23 19.11 -5.07 -8.82
N GLY A 24 19.11 -6.12 -9.64
CA GLY A 24 20.12 -6.30 -10.70
C GLY A 24 19.86 -5.40 -11.91
N THR A 25 18.59 -5.18 -12.22
CA THR A 25 18.13 -4.47 -13.43
C THR A 25 17.51 -3.10 -13.13
N GLY A 26 17.11 -2.85 -11.87
CA GLY A 26 16.38 -1.65 -11.45
C GLY A 26 14.95 -1.58 -11.97
N ARG A 27 14.42 -2.66 -12.54
CA ARG A 27 13.09 -2.69 -13.16
C ARG A 27 12.03 -3.12 -12.16
N GLU A 28 10.85 -2.55 -12.27
CA GLU A 28 9.69 -2.98 -11.50
C GLU A 28 9.33 -4.44 -11.83
N ILE A 29 8.97 -5.17 -10.78
CA ILE A 29 8.46 -6.54 -10.87
C ILE A 29 6.99 -6.48 -11.30
N PRO A 30 6.51 -7.37 -12.18
CA PRO A 30 5.12 -7.41 -12.60
C PRO A 30 4.15 -7.61 -11.42
N MET A 31 3.15 -6.73 -11.33
CA MET A 31 2.11 -6.71 -10.29
C MET A 31 0.70 -6.75 -10.92
N PRO A 32 -0.38 -6.98 -10.14
CA PRO A 32 -1.74 -7.19 -10.66
C PRO A 32 -2.28 -6.10 -11.59
N SER A 33 -1.86 -4.86 -11.37
CA SER A 33 -2.23 -3.65 -12.10
C SER A 33 -1.16 -2.59 -11.89
N ASP A 34 -1.26 -1.47 -12.59
CA ASP A 34 -0.53 -0.26 -12.22
C ASP A 34 -1.06 0.33 -10.90
N PHE A 35 -0.33 1.29 -10.33
CA PHE A 35 -0.82 2.14 -9.26
C PHE A 35 -2.07 2.93 -9.70
N ASP A 36 -2.94 3.23 -8.74
CA ASP A 36 -4.21 3.94 -8.96
C ASP A 36 -5.15 3.27 -9.98
N ASP A 37 -5.01 1.96 -10.23
CA ASP A 37 -6.02 1.19 -10.93
C ASP A 37 -7.23 0.96 -10.00
N PHE A 38 -8.40 1.46 -10.40
CA PHE A 38 -9.65 1.28 -9.64
C PHE A 38 -10.47 0.05 -10.08
N SER A 39 -9.91 -0.81 -10.93
CA SER A 39 -10.52 -2.04 -11.38
C SER A 39 -10.41 -3.16 -10.34
N ALA A 40 -11.19 -4.23 -10.53
CA ALA A 40 -11.12 -5.40 -9.66
C ALA A 40 -9.73 -6.08 -9.63
N LYS A 41 -8.87 -5.82 -10.62
CA LYS A 41 -7.49 -6.34 -10.65
C LYS A 41 -6.63 -5.80 -9.53
N ALA A 42 -6.92 -4.58 -9.06
CA ALA A 42 -6.19 -3.95 -7.97
C ALA A 42 -6.41 -4.65 -6.62
N HIS A 43 -7.50 -5.41 -6.48
CA HIS A 43 -7.85 -6.06 -5.21
C HIS A 43 -6.85 -7.19 -4.88
N PRO A 44 -6.34 -7.28 -3.64
CA PRO A 44 -5.37 -8.31 -3.24
C PRO A 44 -5.85 -9.75 -3.38
N LEU A 45 -7.16 -9.98 -3.44
CA LEU A 45 -7.76 -11.31 -3.57
C LEU A 45 -8.12 -11.68 -5.02
N TYR A 46 -7.89 -10.80 -6.00
CA TYR A 46 -8.18 -11.09 -7.41
C TYR A 46 -7.28 -12.23 -7.92
N GLN A 47 -7.88 -13.28 -8.51
CA GLN A 47 -7.17 -14.51 -8.87
C GLN A 47 -6.90 -14.67 -10.37
N ASN A 48 -7.57 -13.89 -11.23
CA ASN A 48 -7.44 -14.05 -12.67
C ASN A 48 -6.22 -13.28 -13.21
N LEU A 49 -5.03 -13.69 -12.76
CA LEU A 49 -3.73 -13.10 -13.07
C LEU A 49 -2.74 -14.22 -13.46
N PRO A 50 -1.64 -13.89 -14.17
CA PRO A 50 -0.55 -14.83 -14.37
C PRO A 50 0.00 -15.37 -13.03
N PRO A 51 0.43 -16.64 -12.95
CA PRO A 51 0.96 -17.22 -11.71
C PRO A 51 2.09 -16.42 -11.08
N GLU A 52 3.03 -15.92 -11.89
CA GLU A 52 4.14 -15.08 -11.42
C GLU A 52 3.66 -13.81 -10.70
N VAL A 53 2.58 -13.20 -11.19
CA VAL A 53 2.00 -11.98 -10.60
C VAL A 53 1.30 -12.30 -9.27
N LEU A 54 0.66 -13.47 -9.17
CA LEU A 54 0.08 -13.95 -7.92
C LEU A 54 1.17 -14.16 -6.86
N ASP A 55 2.30 -14.77 -7.25
CA ASP A 55 3.43 -15.03 -6.38
C ASP A 55 4.13 -13.74 -5.94
N ASN A 56 4.36 -12.79 -6.86
CA ASN A 56 4.96 -11.49 -6.54
C ASN A 56 4.11 -10.71 -5.54
N ARG A 57 2.78 -10.66 -5.77
CA ARG A 57 1.84 -10.03 -4.85
C ARG A 57 1.84 -10.72 -3.49
N ALA A 58 1.77 -12.05 -3.45
CA ALA A 58 1.77 -12.80 -2.20
C ALA A 58 3.06 -12.55 -1.41
N PHE A 59 4.21 -12.55 -2.09
CA PHE A 59 5.49 -12.23 -1.49
C PHE A 59 5.50 -10.82 -0.87
N LEU A 60 5.02 -9.80 -1.58
CA LEU A 60 4.96 -8.44 -1.04
C LEU A 60 4.05 -8.36 0.20
N ILE A 61 2.85 -8.94 0.12
CA ILE A 61 1.89 -8.93 1.23
C ILE A 61 2.49 -9.61 2.46
N ASP A 62 3.10 -10.78 2.29
CA ASP A 62 3.71 -11.54 3.39
C ASP A 62 4.92 -10.80 3.99
N LEU A 63 5.73 -10.15 3.15
CA LEU A 63 6.86 -9.34 3.59
C LEU A 63 6.37 -8.18 4.46
N MET A 64 5.43 -7.39 3.96
CA MET A 64 4.86 -6.24 4.66
C MET A 64 4.20 -6.66 5.98
N ALA A 65 3.49 -7.80 5.99
CA ALA A 65 2.87 -8.36 7.19
C ALA A 65 3.88 -8.66 8.31
N ARG A 66 5.07 -9.17 7.96
CA ARG A 66 6.14 -9.44 8.95
C ARG A 66 6.67 -8.17 9.62
N PHE A 67 6.55 -7.02 8.96
CA PHE A 67 6.99 -5.72 9.49
C PHE A 67 5.85 -4.89 10.08
N GLY A 68 4.70 -5.51 10.37
CA GLY A 68 3.60 -4.85 11.08
C GLY A 68 2.69 -4.05 10.18
N PHE A 69 2.65 -4.35 8.88
CA PHE A 69 1.73 -3.72 7.94
C PHE A 69 0.59 -4.67 7.53
N ARG A 70 -0.53 -4.10 7.08
CA ARG A 70 -1.68 -4.85 6.55
C ARG A 70 -2.09 -4.26 5.21
N VAL A 71 -2.23 -5.12 4.20
CA VAL A 71 -2.67 -4.73 2.86
C VAL A 71 -4.11 -4.19 2.89
N PHE A 72 -4.37 -3.17 2.08
CA PHE A 72 -5.72 -2.64 1.93
C PHE A 72 -6.57 -3.52 1.02
N LYS A 73 -7.85 -3.68 1.37
CA LYS A 73 -8.74 -4.67 0.75
C LYS A 73 -9.03 -4.47 -0.75
N THR A 74 -8.77 -3.27 -1.29
CA THR A 74 -9.03 -2.94 -2.70
C THR A 74 -7.78 -2.56 -3.48
N GLU A 75 -6.62 -2.42 -2.83
CA GLU A 75 -5.40 -1.87 -3.43
C GLU A 75 -4.21 -2.75 -3.00
N TRP A 76 -3.60 -3.48 -3.93
CA TRP A 76 -2.50 -4.41 -3.63
C TRP A 76 -1.20 -3.70 -3.19
N TRP A 77 -1.06 -2.41 -3.53
CA TRP A 77 0.12 -1.60 -3.22
C TRP A 77 0.01 -0.82 -1.90
N HIS A 78 -1.20 -0.65 -1.36
CA HIS A 78 -1.44 0.16 -0.16
C HIS A 78 -1.34 -0.70 1.10
N TYR A 79 -0.53 -0.25 2.05
CA TYR A 79 -0.29 -0.92 3.32
C TYR A 79 -0.44 0.02 4.50
N ASP A 80 -1.26 -0.38 5.47
CA ASP A 80 -1.43 0.34 6.74
C ASP A 80 -0.61 -0.27 7.85
N PHE A 81 0.10 0.56 8.61
CA PHE A 81 0.79 0.13 9.81
C PHE A 81 -0.20 -0.23 10.92
N ILE A 82 -0.01 -1.39 11.55
CA ILE A 82 -0.87 -1.86 12.63
C ILE A 82 -0.71 -0.95 13.85
N GLY A 83 -1.82 -0.41 14.36
CA GLY A 83 -1.81 0.54 15.47
C GLY A 83 -1.72 2.01 15.04
N TRP A 84 -1.95 2.31 13.76
CA TRP A 84 -2.08 3.67 13.21
C TRP A 84 -3.03 4.56 14.02
N GLU A 85 -4.01 3.98 14.73
CA GLU A 85 -4.96 4.69 15.59
C GLU A 85 -4.29 5.45 16.74
N LYS A 86 -3.10 5.00 17.16
CA LYS A 86 -2.31 5.63 18.23
C LYS A 86 -1.52 6.85 17.78
N TYR A 87 -1.42 7.07 16.48
CA TYR A 87 -0.65 8.17 15.91
C TYR A 87 -1.58 9.36 15.66
N PRO A 88 -1.14 10.60 15.99
CA PRO A 88 -1.95 11.78 15.76
C PRO A 88 -2.19 11.99 14.27
N LEU A 89 -3.35 12.56 13.94
CA LEU A 89 -3.55 13.11 12.60
C LEU A 89 -2.58 14.29 12.45
N MET A 90 -1.59 14.16 11.57
CA MET A 90 -0.69 15.26 11.23
C MET A 90 -1.33 16.06 10.11
N ASP A 91 -2.33 16.86 10.47
CA ASP A 91 -2.84 17.95 9.64
C ASP A 91 -2.10 19.25 9.99
N LEU A 92 -0.76 19.19 9.95
CA LEU A 92 0.09 20.34 10.17
C LEU A 92 0.34 21.00 8.82
N SER A 93 -0.06 22.26 8.70
CA SER A 93 0.36 23.09 7.57
C SER A 93 1.88 23.26 7.58
N PHE A 94 2.49 23.42 6.40
CA PHE A 94 3.92 23.71 6.27
C PHE A 94 4.39 24.90 7.13
N GLN A 95 3.49 25.85 7.42
CA GLN A 95 3.79 27.01 8.28
C GLN A 95 3.98 26.64 9.75
N GLN A 96 3.40 25.52 10.20
CA GLN A 96 3.47 25.04 11.59
C GLN A 96 4.70 24.14 11.86
N LEU A 97 5.47 23.79 10.82
CA LEU A 97 6.67 22.96 10.92
C LEU A 97 7.97 23.76 11.17
N LYS A 98 7.87 24.99 11.69
CA LYS A 98 9.02 25.86 12.00
C LYS A 98 9.59 25.65 13.39
#